data_AF-A0A3B9IDM9-F1
#
_entry.id   AF-A0A3B9IDM9-F1
#
_cell.length_a   1.000
_cell.length_b   1.000
_cell.length_c   1.000
_cell.angle_alpha   90.00
_cell.angle_beta   90.00
_cell.angle_gamma   90.00
#
_symmetry.space_group_name_H-M   'P 1'
#
loop_
_entity.id
_entity.type
_entity.pdbx_description
1 polymer ?
#
loop_
_entity_poly.entity_id
_entity_poly.type
_entity_poly.pdbx_seq_one_letter_code
_entity_poly.pdbx_strand_id
1 'polypeptide(L)'
;AVSVADRLRKLDRTRLIDHASGWYDQGGGDIRSVHNYFRKLVVEKDERAFCITEYGGLTLLVKDHCYSPEIYGYGQCKNAGEFQNKFRELQTAVKDLSEEGLSGAVYTQVSDVEEEVNGLLTFDRKLNKLKM
;
A
#
# COMPACT_ATOMS: atom_id res chain seq x y z
N ALA A 1 5.60 -2.15 20.31
CA ALA A 1 6.32 -2.62 19.11
C ALA A 1 7.83 -2.52 19.26
N VAL A 2 8.37 -1.37 19.71
CA VAL A 2 9.84 -1.13 19.79
C VAL A 2 10.59 -2.18 20.62
N SER A 3 10.05 -2.61 21.77
CA SER A 3 10.70 -3.65 22.60
C SER A 3 10.83 -5.01 21.89
N VAL A 4 9.93 -5.33 20.95
CA VAL A 4 10.01 -6.53 20.11
C VAL A 4 11.10 -6.34 19.06
N ALA A 5 11.20 -5.17 18.45
CA ALA A 5 12.26 -4.84 17.49
C ALA A 5 13.66 -4.97 18.15
N ASP A 6 13.83 -4.47 19.38
CA ASP A 6 15.09 -4.59 20.11
C ASP A 6 15.46 -6.05 20.40
N ARG A 7 14.47 -6.89 20.71
CA ARG A 7 14.67 -8.33 20.92
C ARG A 7 15.04 -9.02 19.61
N LEU A 8 14.36 -8.72 18.51
CA LEU A 8 14.66 -9.27 17.19
C LEU A 8 16.08 -8.89 16.74
N ARG A 9 16.50 -7.64 16.94
CA ARG A 9 17.86 -7.19 16.62
C ARG A 9 18.95 -7.97 17.37
N LYS A 10 18.68 -8.39 18.60
CA LYS A 10 19.62 -9.23 19.39
C LYS A 10 19.70 -10.66 18.85
N LEU A 11 18.61 -11.18 18.30
CA LEU A 11 18.54 -12.53 17.72
C LEU A 11 19.17 -12.59 16.33
N ASP A 12 18.93 -11.57 15.50
CA ASP A 12 19.48 -11.48 14.15
C ASP A 12 19.77 -10.02 13.80
N ARG A 13 21.07 -9.71 13.62
CA ARG A 13 21.53 -8.36 13.25
C ARG A 13 21.56 -8.13 11.74
N THR A 14 21.32 -9.16 10.93
CA THR A 14 21.53 -9.13 9.47
C THR A 14 20.29 -8.70 8.68
N ARG A 15 19.12 -8.62 9.32
CA ARG A 15 17.84 -8.28 8.67
C ARG A 15 17.36 -6.89 9.03
N LEU A 16 16.71 -6.21 8.09
CA LEU A 16 16.01 -4.96 8.37
C LEU A 16 14.74 -5.23 9.18
N ILE A 17 14.36 -4.29 10.04
CA ILE A 17 13.19 -4.37 10.93
C ILE A 17 12.29 -3.16 10.68
N ASP A 18 11.09 -3.41 10.15
CA ASP A 18 9.97 -2.49 10.20
C ASP A 18 9.15 -2.79 11.47
N HIS A 19 9.34 -2.02 12.54
CA HIS A 19 8.68 -2.31 13.83
C HIS A 19 7.21 -1.89 13.85
N ALA A 20 6.84 -0.90 13.04
CA ALA A 20 5.53 -0.28 13.05
C ALA A 20 5.11 0.02 11.61
N SER A 21 4.67 -1.03 10.91
CA SER A 21 4.14 -0.90 9.55
C SER A 21 2.89 -0.01 9.56
N GLY A 22 3.05 1.22 9.09
CA GLY A 22 1.97 2.18 8.90
C GLY A 22 1.76 3.19 10.01
N TRP A 23 1.30 2.74 11.18
CA TRP A 23 0.78 3.64 12.23
C TRP A 23 1.50 3.46 13.57
N TYR A 24 1.43 4.50 14.40
CA TYR A 24 1.94 4.52 15.78
C TYR A 24 3.45 4.26 15.89
N ASP A 25 4.22 4.84 14.98
CA ASP A 25 5.68 4.76 15.01
C ASP A 25 6.26 5.24 16.35
N GLN A 26 7.05 4.37 16.96
CA GLN A 26 7.75 4.57 18.22
C GLN A 26 9.24 4.94 18.05
N GLY A 27 9.69 5.25 16.83
CA GLY A 27 11.08 5.62 16.54
C GLY A 27 12.08 4.45 16.56
N GLY A 28 11.59 3.21 16.47
CA GLY A 28 12.41 2.00 16.46
C GLY A 28 12.71 1.47 15.05
N GLY A 29 13.44 0.35 15.00
CA GLY A 29 13.72 -0.36 13.75
C GLY A 29 14.61 0.42 12.77
N ASP A 30 14.59 0.00 11.51
CA ASP A 30 15.38 0.60 10.44
C ASP A 30 14.52 1.31 9.38
N ILE A 31 13.19 1.21 9.49
CA ILE A 31 12.24 1.69 8.49
C ILE A 31 11.24 2.63 9.16
N ARG A 32 11.11 3.83 8.61
CA ARG A 32 9.98 4.75 8.87
C ARG A 32 8.88 4.38 7.87
N SER A 33 7.86 3.68 8.36
CA SER A 33 6.85 3.01 7.56
C SER A 33 5.51 3.74 7.66
N VAL A 34 4.88 4.08 6.53
CA VAL A 34 3.61 4.82 6.51
C VAL A 34 2.58 4.20 5.57
N HIS A 35 1.31 4.21 5.98
CA HIS A 35 0.18 3.85 5.13
C HIS A 35 -0.51 5.14 4.66
N ASN A 36 -0.69 5.29 3.34
CA ASN A 36 -1.33 6.47 2.77
C ASN A 36 -2.22 6.11 1.57
N TYR A 37 -3.53 6.05 1.82
CA TYR A 37 -4.53 5.68 0.81
C TYR A 37 -5.25 6.86 0.16
N PHE A 38 -5.28 8.02 0.83
CA PHE A 38 -6.21 9.12 0.46
C PHE A 38 -5.53 10.46 0.22
N ARG A 39 -4.28 10.63 0.68
CA ARG A 39 -3.56 11.91 0.60
C ARG A 39 -2.52 11.84 -0.51
N LYS A 40 -2.09 13.01 -0.97
CA LYS A 40 -0.92 13.10 -1.86
C LYS A 40 0.26 12.36 -1.22
N LEU A 41 0.92 11.51 -1.99
CA LEU A 41 2.13 10.81 -1.55
C LEU A 41 3.26 11.83 -1.40
N VAL A 42 3.97 11.75 -0.28
CA VAL A 42 5.10 12.61 0.06
C VAL A 42 6.14 11.79 0.83
N VAL A 43 7.40 12.20 0.75
CA VAL A 43 8.48 11.65 1.60
C VAL A 43 8.57 12.48 2.89
N GLU A 44 8.57 11.81 4.03
CA GLU A 44 8.93 12.42 5.30
C GLU A 44 10.41 12.15 5.58
N LYS A 45 11.17 13.19 5.93
CA LYS A 45 12.59 13.04 6.28
C LYS A 45 12.71 12.30 7.61
N ASP A 46 13.53 11.25 7.63
CA ASP A 46 13.86 10.46 8.81
C ASP A 46 15.31 9.96 8.65
N GLU A 47 15.97 9.63 9.75
CA GLU A 47 17.30 9.00 9.73
C GLU A 47 17.23 7.53 9.27
N ARG A 48 16.04 6.92 9.39
CA ARG A 48 15.70 5.58 8.88
C ARG A 48 15.27 5.62 7.42
N ALA A 49 15.25 4.46 6.77
CA ALA A 49 14.70 4.34 5.41
C ALA A 49 13.20 4.67 5.42
N PHE A 50 12.80 5.70 4.67
CA PHE A 50 11.38 6.07 4.54
C PHE A 50 10.69 5.19 3.49
N CYS A 51 9.65 4.48 3.91
CA CYS A 51 8.87 3.59 3.04
C CYS A 51 7.36 3.88 3.15
N ILE A 52 6.69 3.93 2.01
CA ILE A 52 5.23 3.94 1.94
C ILE A 52 4.76 2.50 1.79
N THR A 53 4.56 1.82 2.92
CA THR A 53 4.31 0.37 2.97
C THR A 53 2.88 -0.02 2.68
N GLU A 54 1.97 0.95 2.56
CA GLU A 54 0.72 0.78 1.83
C GLU A 54 0.29 2.07 1.13
N TYR A 55 0.00 1.97 -0.17
CA TYR A 55 -0.66 3.02 -0.96
C TYR A 55 -1.57 2.41 -2.02
N GLY A 56 -2.31 3.23 -2.77
CA GLY A 56 -3.23 2.74 -3.78
C GLY A 56 -4.66 2.99 -3.35
N GLY A 57 -5.25 2.04 -2.61
CA GLY A 57 -6.60 2.17 -2.06
C GLY A 57 -7.69 2.43 -3.12
N LEU A 58 -7.37 2.27 -4.41
CA LEU A 58 -8.26 2.55 -5.52
C LEU A 58 -9.34 1.49 -5.57
N THR A 59 -10.61 1.85 -5.39
CA THR A 59 -11.69 0.86 -5.39
C THR A 59 -12.32 0.72 -6.77
N LEU A 60 -12.55 -0.52 -7.21
CA LEU A 60 -13.32 -0.85 -8.41
C LEU A 60 -14.04 -2.18 -8.19
N LEU A 61 -15.36 -2.13 -7.98
CA LEU A 61 -16.20 -3.31 -7.92
C LEU A 61 -16.41 -3.88 -9.32
N VAL A 62 -16.12 -5.17 -9.49
CA VAL A 62 -16.40 -5.92 -10.71
C VAL A 62 -17.56 -6.86 -10.44
N LYS A 63 -18.70 -6.60 -11.10
CA LYS A 63 -19.91 -7.40 -10.93
C LYS A 63 -19.63 -8.87 -11.25
N ASP A 64 -20.27 -9.77 -10.50
CA ASP A 64 -20.15 -11.23 -10.61
C ASP A 64 -18.76 -11.80 -10.25
N HIS A 65 -17.82 -10.93 -9.85
CA HIS A 65 -16.47 -11.27 -9.38
C HIS A 65 -16.15 -10.65 -8.01
N CYS A 66 -17.18 -10.34 -7.22
CA CYS A 66 -17.09 -9.77 -5.87
C CYS A 66 -17.67 -10.74 -4.82
N TYR A 67 -17.23 -10.60 -3.57
CA TYR A 67 -17.78 -11.38 -2.44
C TYR A 67 -19.20 -10.90 -2.08
N SER A 68 -19.38 -9.59 -2.03
CA SER A 68 -20.62 -8.91 -1.68
C SER A 68 -20.87 -7.74 -2.64
N PRO A 69 -22.14 -7.35 -2.89
CA PRO A 69 -22.44 -6.08 -3.55
C PRO A 69 -22.18 -4.86 -2.64
N GLU A 70 -22.05 -5.07 -1.32
CA GLU A 70 -21.61 -4.04 -0.39
C GLU A 70 -20.10 -3.84 -0.48
N ILE A 71 -19.67 -2.59 -0.49
CA ILE A 71 -18.26 -2.22 -0.67
C ILE A 71 -17.77 -1.35 0.47
N TYR A 72 -16.61 -1.72 1.00
CA TYR A 72 -15.88 -0.93 1.97
C TYR A 72 -14.76 -0.18 1.27
N GLY A 73 -14.71 1.14 1.47
CA GLY A 73 -13.66 2.01 0.93
C GLY A 73 -14.15 3.37 0.47
N TYR A 74 -13.20 4.27 0.23
CA TYR A 74 -13.43 5.64 -0.22
C TYR A 74 -12.97 5.80 -1.67
N GLY A 75 -13.66 6.63 -2.47
CA GLY A 75 -13.23 6.98 -3.82
C GLY A 75 -13.34 5.84 -4.83
N GLN A 76 -14.56 5.59 -5.31
CA GLN A 76 -14.85 4.55 -6.30
C GLN A 76 -14.47 4.99 -7.71
N CYS A 77 -13.66 4.17 -8.39
CA CYS A 77 -13.47 4.28 -9.82
C CYS A 77 -14.75 3.82 -10.52
N LYS A 78 -15.21 4.59 -11.51
CA LYS A 78 -16.46 4.31 -12.21
C LYS A 78 -16.34 3.14 -13.18
N ASN A 79 -15.13 2.86 -13.65
CA ASN A 79 -14.82 1.80 -14.62
C ASN A 79 -13.33 1.45 -14.60
N ALA A 80 -12.96 0.40 -15.35
CA ALA A 80 -11.59 -0.07 -15.49
C ALA A 80 -10.63 1.00 -16.06
N GLY A 81 -11.08 1.82 -17.01
CA GLY A 81 -10.27 2.90 -17.59
C GLY A 81 -9.85 3.95 -16.55
N GLU A 82 -10.78 4.37 -15.68
CA GLU A 82 -10.47 5.29 -14.58
C GLU A 82 -9.50 4.64 -13.57
N PHE A 83 -9.73 3.38 -13.20
CA PHE A 83 -8.84 2.63 -12.32
C PHE A 83 -7.42 2.54 -12.88
N GLN A 84 -7.28 2.19 -14.15
CA GLN A 84 -5.99 2.10 -14.85
C GLN A 84 -5.27 3.46 -14.92
N ASN A 85 -6.01 4.55 -15.18
CA ASN A 85 -5.44 5.89 -15.21
C ASN A 85 -4.92 6.32 -13.84
N LYS A 86 -5.75 6.20 -12.78
CA LYS A 86 -5.33 6.53 -11.41
C LYS A 86 -4.18 5.64 -10.93
N PHE A 87 -4.18 4.35 -11.30
CA PHE A 87 -3.08 3.46 -11.00
C PHE A 87 -1.78 3.96 -11.65
N ARG A 88 -1.80 4.33 -12.93
CA ARG A 88 -0.64 4.89 -13.63
C ARG A 88 -0.15 6.20 -12.99
N GLU A 89 -1.06 7.09 -12.62
CA GLU A 89 -0.71 8.34 -11.91
C GLU A 89 0.00 8.06 -10.59
N LEU A 90 -0.47 7.09 -9.81
CA LEU A 90 0.19 6.68 -8.57
C LEU A 90 1.56 6.04 -8.82
N GLN A 91 1.72 5.22 -9.85
CA GLN A 91 3.02 4.64 -10.20
C GLN A 91 4.02 5.73 -10.60
N THR A 92 3.60 6.74 -11.37
CA THR A 92 4.43 7.90 -11.69
C THR A 92 4.80 8.67 -10.43
N ALA A 93 3.84 8.96 -9.55
CA ALA A 93 4.11 9.69 -8.31
C ALA A 93 5.11 8.94 -7.41
N VAL A 94 4.97 7.62 -7.25
CA VAL A 94 5.93 6.80 -6.48
C VAL A 94 7.32 6.83 -7.11
N LYS A 95 7.40 6.77 -8.44
CA LYS A 95 8.67 6.86 -9.16
C LYS A 95 9.32 8.23 -8.95
N ASP A 96 8.58 9.33 -9.04
CA ASP A 96 9.14 10.66 -8.84
C ASP A 96 9.65 10.84 -7.40
N LEU A 97 8.95 10.28 -6.41
CA LEU A 97 9.36 10.31 -5.01
C LEU A 97 10.65 9.52 -4.72
N SER A 98 11.11 8.61 -5.59
CA SER A 98 12.40 7.95 -5.39
C SER A 98 13.56 8.94 -5.43
N GLU A 99 13.44 10.02 -6.22
CA GLU A 99 14.40 11.11 -6.25
C GLU A 99 14.34 12.01 -5.00
N GLU A 100 13.24 11.94 -4.24
CA GLU A 100 13.02 12.70 -3.01
C GLU A 100 13.38 11.90 -1.73
N GLY A 101 13.87 10.67 -1.87
CA GLY A 101 14.33 9.83 -0.76
C GLY A 101 13.39 8.69 -0.37
N LEU A 102 12.37 8.39 -1.19
CA LEU A 102 11.53 7.21 -0.99
C LEU A 102 12.36 5.93 -1.19
N SER A 103 12.49 5.14 -0.13
CA SER A 103 13.30 3.91 -0.14
C SER A 103 12.51 2.67 -0.57
N GLY A 104 11.18 2.72 -0.50
CA GLY A 104 10.31 1.63 -0.92
C GLY A 104 8.83 2.00 -0.90
N ALA A 105 8.05 1.34 -1.76
CA ALA A 105 6.60 1.50 -1.81
C ALA A 105 5.92 0.16 -2.07
N VAL A 106 4.79 -0.08 -1.42
CA VAL A 106 4.00 -1.30 -1.58
C VAL A 106 2.54 -0.94 -1.88
N TYR A 107 2.07 -1.36 -3.06
CA TYR A 107 0.69 -1.14 -3.47
C TYR A 107 -0.23 -2.13 -2.75
N THR A 108 -1.27 -1.60 -2.09
CA THR A 108 -2.39 -2.39 -1.58
C THR A 108 -3.49 -2.42 -2.67
N GLN A 109 -3.97 -3.57 -3.13
CA GLN A 109 -3.57 -4.94 -2.78
C GLN A 109 -3.56 -5.87 -4.01
N VAL A 110 -3.08 -7.10 -3.84
CA VAL A 110 -2.95 -8.06 -4.96
C VAL A 110 -4.32 -8.47 -5.50
N SER A 111 -5.27 -8.81 -4.64
CA SER A 111 -6.63 -9.22 -5.00
C SER A 111 -7.64 -8.58 -4.06
N ASP A 112 -8.89 -8.46 -4.49
CA ASP A 112 -9.98 -8.08 -3.59
C ASP A 112 -10.09 -9.09 -2.44
N VAL A 113 -10.45 -8.58 -1.27
CA VAL A 113 -10.68 -9.37 -0.04
C VAL A 113 -12.02 -8.93 0.54
N GLU A 114 -13.00 -9.83 0.54
CA GLU A 114 -14.35 -9.58 1.06
C GLU A 114 -14.94 -8.27 0.48
N GLU A 115 -15.28 -7.27 1.31
CA GLU A 115 -15.81 -5.98 0.86
C GLU A 115 -14.73 -4.99 0.38
N GLU A 116 -13.44 -5.30 0.54
CA GLU A 116 -12.32 -4.48 0.06
C GLU A 116 -12.04 -4.75 -1.42
N VAL A 117 -12.61 -3.90 -2.28
CA VAL A 117 -12.55 -4.03 -3.75
C VAL A 117 -11.42 -3.22 -4.41
N ASN A 118 -10.30 -3.03 -3.70
CA ASN A 118 -9.12 -2.28 -4.13
C ASN A 118 -7.94 -3.16 -4.60
N GLY A 119 -8.20 -4.44 -4.86
CA GLY A 119 -7.22 -5.35 -5.43
C GLY A 119 -6.95 -5.10 -6.92
N LEU A 120 -5.73 -5.43 -7.36
CA LEU A 120 -5.38 -5.51 -8.78
C LEU A 120 -6.13 -6.64 -9.50
N LEU A 121 -6.42 -7.72 -8.77
CA LEU A 121 -7.23 -8.84 -9.20
C LEU A 121 -8.59 -8.82 -8.51
N THR A 122 -9.60 -9.39 -9.17
CA THR A 122 -10.92 -9.61 -8.55
C THR A 122 -10.85 -10.59 -7.38
N PHE A 123 -11.93 -10.68 -6.60
CA PHE A 123 -12.03 -11.56 -5.43
C PHE A 123 -11.71 -13.03 -5.77
N ASP A 124 -12.22 -13.50 -6.91
CA ASP A 124 -11.97 -14.84 -7.42
C ASP A 124 -10.67 -14.99 -8.23
N ARG A 125 -9.88 -13.92 -8.34
CA ARG A 125 -8.60 -13.83 -9.06
C ARG A 125 -8.70 -14.16 -10.55
N LYS A 126 -9.89 -14.13 -11.14
CA LYS A 126 -10.09 -14.44 -12.57
C LYS A 126 -9.84 -13.25 -13.48
N LEU A 127 -10.10 -12.04 -13.02
CA LEU A 127 -9.93 -10.83 -13.81
C LEU A 127 -8.83 -9.94 -13.22
N ASN A 128 -8.00 -9.38 -14.10
CA ASN A 128 -7.00 -8.39 -13.74
C ASN A 128 -7.51 -7.01 -14.16
N LYS A 129 -7.78 -6.14 -13.18
CA LYS A 129 -8.38 -4.82 -13.39
C LYS A 129 -7.49 -3.87 -14.21
N LEU A 130 -6.19 -4.17 -14.31
CA LEU A 130 -5.23 -3.44 -15.15
C LEU A 130 -5.28 -3.87 -16.64
N LYS A 131 -6.01 -4.94 -16.98
CA LYS A 131 -6.11 -5.52 -18.32
C LYS A 131 -7.54 -5.71 -18.82
N MET A 132 -8.53 -5.29 -18.03
CA MET A 132 -9.95 -5.26 -18.41
C MET A 132 -10.26 -4.15 -19.41
#